data_AF-A0A6S8UCE2-F1
#
_entry.id   AF-A0A6S8UCE2-F1
#
_cell.length_a   1.000
_cell.length_b   1.000
_cell.length_c   1.000
_cell.angle_alpha   90.00
_cell.angle_beta   90.00
_cell.angle_gamma   90.00
#
_symmetry.space_group_name_H-M   'P 1'
#
loop_
_entity.id
_entity.type
_entity.pdbx_description
1 polymer ?
#
loop_
_entity_poly.entity_id
_entity_poly.type
_entity_poly.pdbx_seq_one_letter_code
_entity_poly.pdbx_strand_id
1 'polypeptide(L)'
;MYSTSSLQIHHKSAEGNAGRFFLVRWYYSSYPFFGYCCVSAEVTYVTFYVLAHAKSGGTLAYIGELITKIVVPGCATKQIVNVFQLCSACHAVAEHDAKSRNKNQ
;
A
#
# COMPACT_ATOMS: atom_id res chain seq x y z
N MET A 1 1.20 0.43 11.50
CA MET A 1 -0.22 0.53 11.93
C MET A 1 -0.36 0.84 13.41
N TYR A 2 0.46 0.30 14.32
CA TYR A 2 0.39 0.60 15.76
C TYR A 2 0.85 2.01 16.19
N SER A 3 1.88 2.57 15.54
CA SER A 3 2.45 3.87 15.97
C SER A 3 1.49 5.07 15.86
N THR A 4 0.60 5.13 14.87
CA THR A 4 -0.36 6.25 14.78
C THR A 4 -1.59 6.08 15.68
N SER A 5 -1.97 4.84 16.02
CA SER A 5 -3.05 4.58 16.97
C SER A 5 -2.60 4.84 18.41
N SER A 6 -1.34 4.54 18.75
CA SER A 6 -0.75 4.93 20.05
C SER A 6 -0.60 6.46 20.19
N LEU A 7 -0.63 7.20 19.09
CA LEU A 7 -0.56 8.67 19.05
C LEU A 7 -1.93 9.35 18.85
N GLN A 8 -3.04 8.59 18.79
CA GLN A 8 -4.39 9.09 18.47
C GLN A 8 -4.49 9.96 17.20
N ILE A 9 -3.62 9.75 16.20
CA ILE A 9 -3.67 10.51 14.94
C ILE A 9 -4.49 9.71 13.92
N HIS A 10 -5.59 10.30 13.43
CA HIS A 10 -6.49 9.70 12.43
C HIS A 10 -5.79 9.65 11.07
N HIS A 11 -4.99 8.60 10.85
CA HIS A 11 -4.06 8.38 9.75
C HIS A 11 -4.68 8.24 8.34
N LYS A 12 -6.01 8.43 8.22
CA LYS A 12 -6.79 8.35 6.98
C LYS A 12 -7.51 9.67 6.63
N SER A 13 -7.38 10.73 7.45
CA SER A 13 -7.85 12.07 7.10
C SER A 13 -6.75 12.87 6.39
N ALA A 14 -7.14 13.88 5.61
CA ALA A 14 -6.18 14.78 4.94
C ALA A 14 -5.24 15.47 5.96
N GLU A 15 -5.72 15.73 7.16
CA GLU A 15 -4.97 16.33 8.28
C GLU A 15 -3.93 15.37 8.88
N GLY A 16 -4.28 14.10 9.07
CA GLY A 16 -3.34 13.06 9.55
C GLY A 16 -2.24 12.70 8.54
N ASN A 17 -2.37 13.18 7.31
CA ASN A 17 -1.42 12.99 6.22
C ASN A 17 -0.62 14.27 5.90
N ALA A 18 -0.88 15.41 6.55
CA ALA A 18 -0.23 16.68 6.26
C ALA A 18 1.31 16.64 6.45
N GLY A 19 1.79 15.83 7.42
CA GLY A 19 3.22 15.61 7.69
C GLY A 19 3.81 14.34 7.05
N ARG A 20 3.09 13.64 6.18
CA ARG A 20 3.58 12.43 5.51
C ARG A 20 4.11 12.71 4.11
N PHE A 21 4.92 11.79 3.59
CA PHE A 21 5.45 11.86 2.23
C PHE A 21 4.33 12.10 1.20
N PHE A 22 4.59 13.01 0.25
CA PHE A 22 3.66 13.44 -0.79
C PHE A 22 2.98 12.28 -1.53
N LEU A 23 3.73 11.23 -1.85
CA LEU A 23 3.21 10.06 -2.57
C LEU A 23 2.08 9.34 -1.82
N VAL A 24 2.19 9.22 -0.49
CA VAL A 24 1.16 8.59 0.34
C VAL A 24 -0.10 9.46 0.36
N ARG A 25 0.06 10.79 0.40
CA ARG A 25 -1.06 11.74 0.35
C ARG A 25 -1.80 11.67 -0.97
N TRP A 26 -1.07 11.68 -2.08
CA TRP A 26 -1.63 11.54 -3.42
C TRP A 26 -2.36 10.19 -3.59
N TYR A 27 -1.76 9.11 -3.10
CA TYR A 27 -2.36 7.77 -3.14
C TYR A 27 -3.72 7.70 -2.44
N TYR A 28 -3.88 8.40 -1.31
CA TYR A 28 -5.16 8.47 -0.59
C TYR A 28 -6.13 9.54 -1.14
N SER A 29 -5.71 10.37 -2.10
CA SER A 29 -6.58 11.37 -2.72
C SER A 29 -7.67 10.74 -3.59
N SER A 30 -7.46 9.51 -4.07
CA SER A 30 -8.42 8.79 -4.90
C SER A 30 -8.75 7.44 -4.27
N TYR A 31 -9.91 7.37 -3.61
CA TYR A 31 -10.44 6.13 -3.03
C TYR A 31 -10.60 4.99 -4.06
N PRO A 32 -11.11 5.24 -5.28
CA PRO A 32 -11.21 4.19 -6.29
C PRO A 32 -9.84 3.64 -6.71
N PHE A 33 -8.83 4.50 -6.85
CA PHE A 33 -7.47 4.08 -7.18
C PHE A 33 -6.83 3.25 -6.06
N PHE A 34 -7.01 3.70 -4.81
CA PHE A 34 -6.63 2.94 -3.62
C PHE A 34 -7.25 1.53 -3.63
N GLY A 35 -8.56 1.46 -3.89
CA GLY A 35 -9.31 0.19 -3.96
C GLY A 35 -8.79 -0.72 -5.05
N TYR A 36 -8.59 -0.18 -6.26
CA TYR A 36 -8.01 -0.90 -7.39
C TYR A 36 -6.65 -1.50 -7.05
N CYS A 37 -5.74 -0.74 -6.42
CA CYS A 37 -4.41 -1.23 -6.06
C CYS A 37 -4.46 -2.37 -5.00
N CYS A 38 -5.38 -2.29 -4.04
CA CYS A 38 -5.58 -3.33 -3.03
C CYS A 38 -6.13 -4.62 -3.66
N VAL A 39 -7.22 -4.52 -4.44
CA VAL A 39 -7.81 -5.68 -5.13
C VAL A 39 -6.81 -6.29 -6.09
N SER A 40 -6.07 -5.46 -6.84
CA SER A 40 -5.04 -5.92 -7.75
C SER A 40 -3.95 -6.72 -7.04
N ALA A 41 -3.55 -6.34 -5.83
CA ALA A 41 -2.56 -7.10 -5.06
C ALA A 41 -3.06 -8.51 -4.73
N GLU A 42 -4.28 -8.64 -4.22
CA GLU A 42 -4.88 -9.94 -3.89
C GLU A 42 -5.08 -10.80 -5.14
N VAL A 43 -5.65 -10.23 -6.20
CA VAL A 43 -5.95 -10.93 -7.45
C VAL A 43 -4.69 -11.33 -8.20
N THR A 44 -3.58 -10.58 -8.09
CA THR A 44 -2.30 -10.96 -8.72
C THR A 44 -1.81 -12.31 -8.21
N TYR A 45 -1.81 -12.54 -6.90
CA TYR A 45 -1.34 -13.80 -6.33
C TYR A 45 -2.25 -14.97 -6.72
N VAL A 46 -3.57 -14.77 -6.71
CA VAL A 46 -4.53 -15.79 -7.17
C VAL A 46 -4.32 -16.11 -8.65
N THR A 47 -4.13 -15.08 -9.49
CA THR A 47 -3.91 -15.24 -10.93
C THR A 47 -2.61 -15.99 -11.20
N PHE A 48 -1.53 -15.67 -10.49
CA PHE A 48 -0.26 -16.41 -10.60
C PHE A 48 -0.39 -17.86 -10.15
N TYR A 49 -1.14 -18.12 -9.08
CA TYR A 49 -1.42 -19.50 -8.65
C TYR A 49 -2.17 -20.27 -9.75
N VAL A 50 -3.19 -19.66 -10.35
CA VAL A 50 -3.94 -20.28 -11.46
C VAL A 50 -3.03 -20.52 -12.66
N LEU A 51 -2.21 -19.55 -13.07
CA LEU A 51 -1.30 -19.71 -14.20
C LEU A 51 -0.23 -20.78 -13.96
N ALA A 52 0.23 -20.94 -12.72
CA ALA A 52 1.21 -21.96 -12.36
C ALA A 52 0.65 -23.40 -12.41
N HIS A 53 -0.66 -23.57 -12.26
CA HIS A 53 -1.31 -24.89 -12.17
C HIS A 53 -2.30 -25.18 -13.30
N ALA A 54 -2.65 -24.19 -14.11
CA ALA A 54 -3.50 -24.37 -15.27
C ALA A 54 -2.75 -25.11 -16.38
N LYS A 55 -3.46 -26.00 -17.09
CA LYS A 55 -2.92 -26.64 -18.28
C LYS A 55 -2.60 -25.58 -19.34
N SER A 56 -1.35 -25.59 -19.82
CA SER A 56 -0.90 -24.67 -20.86
C SER A 56 -1.80 -24.77 -22.11
N GLY A 57 -2.24 -23.62 -22.62
CA GLY A 57 -3.16 -23.52 -23.76
C GLY A 57 -4.65 -23.63 -23.43
N GLY A 58 -5.04 -23.78 -22.15
CA GLY A 58 -6.44 -23.74 -21.73
C GLY A 58 -7.01 -22.32 -21.64
N THR A 59 -8.34 -22.18 -21.74
CA THR A 59 -9.06 -20.89 -21.61
C THR A 59 -8.71 -20.15 -20.31
N LEU A 60 -8.51 -20.89 -19.21
CA LEU A 60 -8.12 -20.30 -17.92
C LEU A 60 -6.72 -19.67 -17.95
N ALA A 61 -5.77 -20.27 -18.70
CA ALA A 61 -4.43 -19.71 -18.85
C ALA A 61 -4.49 -18.41 -19.66
N TYR A 62 -5.22 -18.41 -20.79
CA TYR A 62 -5.41 -17.21 -21.61
C TYR A 62 -6.06 -16.05 -20.84
N ILE A 63 -7.14 -16.34 -20.08
CA ILE A 63 -7.80 -15.33 -19.24
C ILE A 63 -6.86 -14.83 -18.15
N GLY A 64 -6.10 -15.73 -17.51
CA GLY A 64 -5.11 -15.37 -16.48
C GLY A 64 -4.03 -14.44 -17.02
N GLU A 65 -3.53 -14.66 -18.24
CA GLU A 65 -2.56 -13.77 -18.89
C GLU A 65 -3.13 -12.38 -19.18
N LEU A 66 -4.41 -12.28 -19.58
CA LEU A 66 -5.08 -11.00 -19.78
C LEU A 66 -5.29 -10.25 -18.45
N ILE A 67 -5.76 -10.95 -17.42
CA ILE A 67 -5.96 -10.37 -16.08
C ILE A 67 -4.62 -9.86 -15.53
N THR A 68 -3.54 -10.62 -15.71
CA THR A 68 -2.19 -10.27 -15.26
C THR A 68 -1.76 -8.88 -15.74
N LYS A 69 -2.05 -8.52 -17.00
CA LYS A 69 -1.72 -7.20 -17.56
C LYS A 69 -2.43 -6.04 -16.83
N ILE A 70 -3.58 -6.31 -16.23
CA ILE A 70 -4.39 -5.32 -15.49
C ILE A 70 -3.99 -5.29 -14.02
N VAL A 71 -3.76 -6.45 -13.38
CA VAL A 71 -3.57 -6.51 -11.92
C VAL A 71 -2.11 -6.31 -11.49
N VAL A 72 -1.13 -6.70 -12.32
CA VAL A 72 0.29 -6.53 -11.98
C VAL A 72 0.70 -5.06 -11.78
N PRO A 73 0.29 -4.10 -12.64
CA PRO A 73 0.59 -2.69 -12.40
C PRO A 73 0.02 -2.16 -11.08
N GLY A 74 -1.21 -2.53 -10.74
CA GLY A 74 -1.85 -2.17 -9.48
C GLY A 74 -1.14 -2.78 -8.27
N CYS A 75 -0.74 -4.05 -8.36
CA CYS A 75 0.04 -4.73 -7.32
C CYS A 75 1.42 -4.08 -7.15
N ALA A 76 2.16 -3.82 -8.23
CA ALA A 76 3.47 -3.17 -8.18
C ALA A 76 3.39 -1.78 -7.53
N THR A 77 2.40 -0.98 -7.92
CA THR A 77 2.13 0.32 -7.31
C THR A 77 1.84 0.19 -5.82
N LYS A 78 1.05 -0.81 -5.42
CA LYS A 78 0.75 -1.08 -4.02
C LYS A 78 2.01 -1.38 -3.21
N GLN A 79 2.94 -2.17 -3.75
CA GLN A 79 4.20 -2.49 -3.07
C GLN A 79 5.08 -1.25 -2.89
N ILE A 80 5.18 -0.39 -3.90
CA ILE A 80 5.89 0.88 -3.80
C ILE A 80 5.27 1.73 -2.67
N VAL A 81 3.95 1.90 -2.69
CA VAL A 81 3.24 2.70 -1.68
C VAL A 81 3.44 2.13 -0.27
N ASN A 82 3.42 0.80 -0.10
CA ASN A 82 3.67 0.15 1.19
C ASN A 82 5.06 0.50 1.76
N VAL A 83 6.10 0.58 0.91
CA VAL A 83 7.44 1.00 1.34
C VAL A 83 7.43 2.45 1.82
N PHE A 84 6.82 3.37 1.07
CA PHE A 84 6.71 4.76 1.49
C PHE A 84 5.88 4.93 2.77
N GLN A 85 4.84 4.11 2.96
CA GLN A 85 4.05 4.10 4.19
C GLN A 85 4.89 3.62 5.39
N LEU A 86 5.75 2.62 5.20
CA LEU A 86 6.70 2.17 6.23
C LEU A 86 7.70 3.28 6.58
N CYS A 87 8.36 3.88 5.58
CA CYS A 87 9.29 4.98 5.79
C CYS A 87 8.62 6.16 6.52
N SER A 88 7.39 6.51 6.13
CA SER A 88 6.62 7.57 6.79
C SER A 88 6.33 7.26 8.25
N ALA A 89 6.04 5.99 8.56
CA ALA A 89 5.82 5.55 9.93
C ALA A 89 7.11 5.61 10.76
N CYS A 90 8.24 5.16 10.21
CA CYS A 90 9.55 5.26 10.86
C CYS A 90 9.91 6.71 11.17
N HIS A 91 9.72 7.62 10.22
CA HIS A 91 9.97 9.06 10.43
C HIS A 91 9.10 9.62 11.55
N ALA A 92 7.80 9.32 11.56
CA ALA A 92 6.88 9.79 12.60
C ALA A 92 7.27 9.30 14.01
N VAL A 93 7.71 8.04 14.13
CA VAL A 93 8.22 7.49 15.40
C VAL A 93 9.49 8.21 15.85
N ALA A 94 10.46 8.36 14.94
CA ALA A 94 11.73 9.01 15.27
C ALA A 94 11.54 10.48 15.69
N GLU A 95 10.66 11.21 15.01
CA GLU A 95 10.32 12.58 15.39
C GLU A 95 9.64 12.66 16.76
N HIS A 96 8.73 11.74 17.05
CA HIS A 96 8.08 11.66 18.36
C HIS A 96 9.08 11.35 19.48
N ASP A 97 9.98 10.38 19.27
CA ASP A 97 11.01 10.01 20.25
C ASP A 97 11.96 11.19 20.53
N ALA A 98 12.44 11.87 19.49
CA ALA A 98 13.29 13.06 19.62
C ALA A 98 12.60 14.17 20.42
N LYS A 99 11.32 14.46 20.14
CA LYS A 99 10.55 15.45 20.89
C LYS A 99 10.34 15.06 22.34
N SER A 100 10.14 13.78 22.65
CA SER A 100 9.97 13.32 24.03
C SER A 100 11.27 13.43 24.82
N ARG A 101 12.43 13.12 24.20
CA ARG A 101 13.74 13.24 24.85
C ARG A 101 14.14 14.69 25.11
N ASN A 102 13.90 15.58 24.14
CA ASN A 102 14.23 17.01 24.27
C ASN A 102 13.36 17.74 25.32
N LYS A 103 12.20 17.20 25.70
CA LYS A 103 11.35 17.74 26.77
C LYS A 103 11.75 17.29 28.18
N ASN A 104 12.51 16.20 28.28
CA ASN A 104 12.96 15.60 29.54
C ASN A 104 14.40 15.99 29.91
N GLN A 105 15.05 16.83 29.08
CA GLN A 105 16.28 17.57 29.40
C GLN A 105 15.91 19.00 29.78
#